data_AF-E2PXX3-F1
#
_entry.id   AF-E2PXX3-F1
#
_cell.length_a   1.000
_cell.length_b   1.000
_cell.length_c   1.000
_cell.angle_alpha   90.00
_cell.angle_beta   90.00
_cell.angle_gamma   90.00
#
_symmetry.space_group_name_H-M   'P 1'
#
loop_
_entity.id
_entity.type
_entity.pdbx_description
1 polymer ?
#
loop_
_entity_poly.entity_id
_entity_poly.type
_entity_poly.pdbx_seq_one_letter_code
_entity_poly.pdbx_strand_id
1 'polypeptide(L)'
;ALAEVAVRLAEAATRPVVVQRPGEARARAALHRHAAGQRVLEQAAEVRSQRVHTPFLDNQVVRACRDLPESLRVRPGARAEILRTVLGGAGVRALPPGWGTPTHTSSAETARKGLRAALPELMALFDVPLLADAGLVEARVVRKALRAASEGEPLPLDGLADLVATELWLRRLLSRRGTCWTGTAAPRTRAVATGVPPRPSLRS
;
A
#
# COMPACT_ATOMS: atom_id res chain seq x y z
N ALA A 1 8.37 -25.10 5.88
CA ALA A 1 7.46 -24.00 5.51
C ALA A 1 6.45 -23.70 6.62
N LEU A 2 5.41 -24.51 6.85
CA LEU A 2 4.39 -24.21 7.89
C LEU A 2 4.96 -24.20 9.32
N ALA A 3 5.86 -25.11 9.67
CA ALA A 3 6.53 -25.12 10.96
C ALA A 3 7.38 -23.86 11.20
N GLU A 4 8.04 -23.35 10.17
CA GLU A 4 8.84 -22.11 10.24
C GLU A 4 7.96 -20.87 10.40
N VAL A 5 6.81 -20.84 9.71
CA VAL A 5 5.79 -19.80 9.90
C VAL A 5 5.21 -19.86 11.31
N ALA A 6 4.91 -21.05 11.82
CA ALA A 6 4.40 -21.24 13.18
C ALA A 6 5.40 -20.78 14.24
N VAL A 7 6.69 -21.10 14.08
CA VAL A 7 7.77 -20.61 14.96
C VAL A 7 7.87 -19.09 14.91
N ARG A 8 7.89 -18.49 13.72
CA ARG A 8 7.93 -17.02 13.57
C ARG A 8 6.70 -16.32 14.15
N LEU A 9 5.53 -16.95 14.07
CA LEU A 9 4.30 -16.44 14.68
C LEU A 9 4.34 -16.55 16.20
N ALA A 10 4.83 -17.66 16.75
CA ALA A 10 5.01 -17.84 18.18
C ALA A 10 6.03 -16.86 18.77
N GLU A 11 7.15 -16.64 18.07
CA GLU A 11 8.15 -15.61 18.42
C GLU A 11 7.58 -14.19 18.32
N ALA A 12 6.74 -13.91 17.32
CA ALA A 12 6.08 -12.61 17.19
C ALA A 12 5.02 -12.39 18.28
N ALA A 13 4.31 -13.44 18.69
CA ALA A 13 3.29 -13.38 19.73
C ALA A 13 3.90 -13.21 21.14
N THR A 14 5.10 -13.73 21.35
CA THR A 14 5.85 -13.62 22.63
C THR A 14 6.72 -12.37 22.72
N ARG A 15 6.84 -11.59 21.64
CA ARG A 15 7.55 -10.32 21.69
C ARG A 15 6.83 -9.35 22.64
N PRO A 16 7.56 -8.67 23.54
CA PRO A 16 7.00 -7.59 24.32
C PRO A 16 6.30 -6.61 23.40
N VAL A 17 5.03 -6.31 23.69
CA VAL A 17 4.32 -5.24 23.01
C VAL A 17 5.04 -3.96 23.39
N VAL A 18 5.92 -3.48 22.51
CA VAL A 18 6.47 -2.14 22.63
C VAL A 18 5.26 -1.23 22.60
N VAL A 19 5.01 -0.51 23.71
CA VAL A 19 3.98 0.53 23.77
C VAL A 19 4.43 1.63 22.82
N GLN A 20 4.04 1.49 21.55
CA GLN A 20 4.32 2.47 20.51
C GLN A 20 3.45 3.68 20.78
N ARG A 21 4.04 4.87 20.65
CA ARG A 21 3.24 6.10 20.68
C ARG A 21 2.22 6.03 19.54
N PRO A 22 0.98 6.51 19.71
CA PRO A 22 -0.04 6.45 18.67
C PRO A 22 0.41 7.00 17.30
N GLY A 23 1.23 8.06 17.29
CA GLY A 23 1.80 8.61 16.07
C GLY A 23 2.79 7.68 15.37
N GLU A 24 3.61 6.94 16.10
CA GLU A 24 4.52 5.93 15.54
C GLU A 24 3.75 4.74 14.95
N ALA A 25 2.72 4.28 15.66
CA ALA A 25 1.84 3.22 15.17
C ALA A 25 1.12 3.63 13.88
N ARG A 26 0.59 4.86 13.83
CA ARG A 26 -0.02 5.44 12.62
C ARG A 26 0.98 5.56 11.47
N ALA A 27 2.18 6.07 11.73
CA ALA A 27 3.22 6.23 10.71
C ALA A 27 3.65 4.87 10.13
N ARG A 28 3.81 3.85 11.00
CA ARG A 28 4.11 2.48 10.57
C ARG A 28 2.99 1.89 9.72
N ALA A 29 1.73 2.06 10.13
CA ALA A 29 0.58 1.59 9.36
C ALA A 29 0.50 2.28 7.98
N ALA A 30 0.74 3.60 7.92
CA ALA A 30 0.78 4.34 6.67
C ALA A 30 1.89 3.85 5.73
N LEU A 31 3.10 3.62 6.25
CA LEU A 31 4.21 3.04 5.48
C LEU A 31 3.86 1.65 4.93
N HIS A 32 3.29 0.77 5.77
CA HIS A 32 2.87 -0.56 5.32
C HIS A 32 1.82 -0.49 4.22
N ARG A 33 0.83 0.39 4.36
CA ARG A 33 -0.20 0.60 3.33
C ARG A 33 0.42 1.10 2.02
N HIS A 34 1.33 2.06 2.09
CA HIS A 34 2.02 2.58 0.91
C HIS A 34 2.88 1.50 0.23
N ALA A 35 3.65 0.73 1.00
CA ALA A 35 4.46 -0.37 0.48
C ALA A 35 3.62 -1.53 -0.08
N ALA A 36 2.41 -1.77 0.45
CA ALA A 36 1.49 -2.72 -0.14
C ALA A 36 0.95 -2.24 -1.49
N GLY A 37 0.51 -0.97 -1.57
CA GLY A 37 0.08 -0.37 -2.83
C GLY A 37 1.18 -0.37 -3.89
N GLN A 38 2.42 -0.09 -3.50
CA GLN A 38 3.54 -0.08 -4.43
C GLN A 38 3.85 -1.47 -5.01
N ARG A 39 3.74 -2.53 -4.20
CA ARG A 39 3.90 -3.91 -4.68
C ARG A 39 2.83 -4.28 -5.72
N VAL A 40 1.59 -3.82 -5.53
CA VAL A 40 0.52 -4.02 -6.53
C VAL A 40 0.85 -3.29 -7.83
N LEU A 41 1.38 -2.06 -7.73
CA LEU A 41 1.82 -1.29 -8.91
C LEU A 41 2.96 -1.98 -9.66
N GLU A 42 3.98 -2.48 -8.94
CA GLU A 42 5.10 -3.23 -9.51
C GLU A 42 4.59 -4.48 -10.26
N GLN A 43 3.69 -5.26 -9.65
CA GLN A 43 3.07 -6.42 -10.28
C GLN A 43 2.27 -6.04 -11.53
N ALA A 44 1.51 -4.95 -11.48
CA ALA A 44 0.72 -4.49 -12.63
C ALA A 44 1.62 -4.01 -13.80
N ALA A 45 2.76 -3.38 -13.48
CA ALA A 45 3.71 -2.92 -14.48
C ALA A 45 4.49 -4.08 -15.14
N GLU A 46 4.79 -5.14 -14.39
CA GLU A 46 5.46 -6.34 -14.89
C GLU A 46 4.68 -7.03 -16.02
N VAL A 47 3.34 -7.05 -15.93
CA VAL A 47 2.45 -7.56 -17.01
C VAL A 47 2.69 -6.84 -18.35
N ARG A 48 3.17 -5.60 -18.32
CA ARG A 48 3.50 -4.79 -19.51
C ARG A 48 4.99 -4.70 -19.77
N SER A 49 5.80 -5.54 -19.13
CA SER A 49 7.26 -5.52 -19.21
C SER A 49 7.86 -4.15 -18.83
N GLN A 50 7.18 -3.40 -17.97
CA GLN A 50 7.66 -2.12 -17.47
C GLN A 50 8.29 -2.30 -16.09
N ARG A 51 9.46 -1.71 -15.88
CA ARG A 51 10.15 -1.72 -14.60
C ARG A 51 9.86 -0.44 -13.83
N VAL A 52 9.10 -0.56 -12.75
CA VAL A 52 8.88 0.55 -11.80
C VAL A 52 10.01 0.57 -10.79
N HIS A 53 10.58 1.74 -10.52
CA HIS A 53 11.63 1.91 -9.52
C HIS A 53 11.13 2.73 -8.33
N THR A 54 11.50 2.31 -7.12
CA THR A 54 10.89 2.78 -5.86
C THR A 54 11.94 3.19 -4.84
N PRO A 55 12.84 4.14 -5.18
CA PRO A 55 14.02 4.44 -4.38
C PRO A 55 13.67 4.96 -2.96
N PHE A 56 12.52 5.61 -2.80
CA PHE A 56 12.05 6.10 -1.50
C PHE A 56 11.56 4.99 -0.55
N LEU A 57 11.38 3.76 -1.04
CA LEU A 57 11.08 2.58 -0.23
C LEU A 57 12.32 1.74 0.08
N ASP A 58 13.52 2.22 -0.28
CA ASP A 58 14.77 1.58 0.15
C ASP A 58 14.86 1.53 1.68
N ASN A 59 15.42 0.44 2.20
CA ASN A 59 15.52 0.20 3.64
C ASN A 59 16.29 1.31 4.37
N GLN A 60 17.32 1.90 3.76
CA GLN A 60 18.10 2.98 4.36
C GLN A 60 17.31 4.28 4.38
N VAL A 61 16.60 4.59 3.29
CA VAL A 61 15.73 5.77 3.22
C VAL A 61 14.62 5.68 4.26
N VAL A 62 13.97 4.52 4.38
CA VAL A 62 12.92 4.28 5.36
C VAL A 62 13.45 4.41 6.80
N ARG A 63 14.63 3.87 7.08
CA ARG A 63 15.26 4.00 8.41
C ARG A 63 15.58 5.45 8.73
N ALA A 64 16.25 6.17 7.83
CA ALA A 64 16.54 7.59 8.00
C ALA A 64 15.27 8.43 8.23
N CYS A 65 14.19 8.17 7.48
CA CYS A 65 12.92 8.85 7.68
C CYS A 65 12.28 8.56 9.06
N ARG A 66 12.52 7.36 9.62
CA ARG A 66 12.03 6.96 10.95
C ARG A 66 12.88 7.50 12.10
N ASP A 67 14.10 7.97 11.83
CA ASP A 67 14.95 8.61 12.84
C ASP A 67 14.65 10.11 12.97
N LEU A 68 13.95 10.71 11.99
CA LEU A 68 13.47 12.10 12.08
C LEU A 68 12.52 12.31 13.26
N PRO A 69 12.61 13.43 13.99
CA PRO A 69 11.63 13.80 15.01
C PRO A 69 10.17 13.77 14.51
N GLU A 70 9.25 13.28 15.34
CA GLU A 70 7.82 13.18 14.99
C GLU A 70 7.21 14.54 14.61
N SER A 71 7.60 15.61 15.31
CA SER A 71 7.14 16.98 15.04
C SER A 71 7.46 17.44 13.63
N LEU A 72 8.58 17.00 13.04
CA LEU A 72 8.95 17.33 11.67
C LEU A 72 8.15 16.53 10.64
N ARG A 73 7.62 15.36 10.98
CA ARG A 73 6.83 14.55 10.04
C ARG A 73 5.42 15.11 9.82
N VAL A 74 4.88 15.82 10.81
CA VAL A 74 3.53 16.41 10.76
C VAL A 74 3.53 17.89 10.36
N ARG A 75 4.69 18.57 10.47
CA ARG A 75 4.81 20.00 10.14
C ARG A 75 4.64 20.23 8.63
N PRO A 76 3.66 21.05 8.19
CA PRO A 76 3.52 21.43 6.78
C PRO A 76 4.83 22.02 6.23
N GLY A 77 5.22 21.62 5.02
CA GLY A 77 6.44 22.11 4.35
C GLY A 77 7.76 21.48 4.84
N ALA A 78 7.79 20.83 6.01
CA ALA A 78 9.01 20.26 6.58
C ALA A 78 9.64 19.18 5.68
N ARG A 79 8.82 18.38 4.98
CA ARG A 79 9.32 17.39 4.01
C ARG A 79 10.19 18.04 2.94
N ALA A 80 9.75 19.16 2.38
CA ALA A 80 10.51 19.87 1.36
C ALA A 80 11.79 20.44 1.97
N GLU A 81 11.73 21.07 3.15
CA GLU A 81 12.93 21.57 3.83
C GLU A 81 13.97 20.48 4.07
N ILE A 82 13.57 19.33 4.61
CA ILE A 82 14.47 18.21 4.91
C ILE A 82 15.13 17.70 3.63
N LEU A 83 14.35 17.47 2.58
CA LEU A 83 14.88 17.01 1.30
C LEU A 83 15.84 18.06 0.69
N ARG A 84 15.58 19.37 0.89
CA ARG A 84 16.46 20.46 0.46
C ARG A 84 17.81 20.36 1.16
N THR A 85 17.81 20.17 2.49
CA THR A 85 19.02 20.01 3.28
C THR A 85 19.82 18.77 2.86
N VAL A 86 19.15 17.63 2.65
CA VAL A 86 19.79 16.39 2.20
C VAL A 86 20.43 16.58 0.82
N LEU A 87 19.72 17.21 -0.12
CA LEU A 87 20.24 17.48 -1.46
C LEU A 87 21.42 18.46 -1.44
N GLY A 88 21.37 19.48 -0.59
CA GLY A 88 22.49 20.40 -0.37
C GLY A 88 23.74 19.68 0.15
N GLY A 89 23.57 18.76 1.11
CA GLY A 89 24.66 17.90 1.61
C GLY A 89 25.22 16.93 0.57
N ALA A 90 24.40 16.55 -0.42
CA ALA A 90 24.82 15.75 -1.58
C ALA A 90 25.45 16.58 -2.72
N GLY A 91 25.63 17.89 -2.53
CA GLY A 91 26.26 18.80 -3.50
C GLY A 91 25.30 19.41 -4.53
N VAL A 92 23.98 19.22 -4.39
CA VAL A 92 22.98 19.85 -5.25
C VAL A 92 22.78 21.30 -4.84
N ARG A 93 23.27 22.24 -5.66
CA ARG A 93 23.33 23.67 -5.32
C ARG A 93 22.09 24.47 -5.71
N ALA A 94 21.32 23.99 -6.69
CA ALA A 94 20.14 24.68 -7.19
C ALA A 94 19.00 23.69 -7.39
N LEU A 95 17.80 24.10 -7.02
CA LEU A 95 16.56 23.35 -7.23
C LEU A 95 15.64 24.17 -8.13
N PRO A 96 14.85 23.53 -9.00
CA PRO A 96 13.90 24.24 -9.86
C PRO A 96 12.92 25.09 -9.06
N PRO A 97 12.41 26.20 -9.64
CA PRO A 97 11.30 26.95 -9.06
C PRO A 97 10.10 26.05 -8.77
N GLY A 98 9.46 26.24 -7.61
CA GLY A 98 8.33 25.40 -7.18
C GLY A 98 8.70 24.01 -6.66
N TRP A 99 10.00 23.71 -6.51
CA TRP A 99 10.42 22.45 -5.91
C TRP A 99 9.86 22.30 -4.49
N GLY A 100 9.29 21.12 -4.20
CA GLY A 100 8.66 20.83 -2.91
C GLY A 100 7.22 21.32 -2.76
N THR A 101 6.69 22.07 -3.73
CA THR A 101 5.27 22.42 -3.79
C THR A 101 4.44 21.20 -4.20
N PRO A 102 3.42 20.79 -3.43
CA PRO A 102 2.57 19.66 -3.80
C PRO A 102 1.79 19.96 -5.09
N THR A 103 2.06 19.21 -6.16
CA THR A 103 1.28 19.24 -7.41
C THR A 103 0.35 18.02 -7.47
N HIS A 104 -0.86 18.17 -6.93
CA HIS A 104 -1.86 17.08 -6.89
C HIS A 104 -2.51 16.80 -8.27
N THR A 105 -2.35 17.69 -9.24
CA THR A 105 -3.07 17.68 -10.53
C THR A 105 -2.79 16.42 -11.36
N SER A 106 -1.51 16.04 -11.53
CA SER A 106 -1.12 14.89 -12.37
C SER A 106 -1.60 13.54 -11.82
N SER A 107 -1.59 13.39 -10.49
CA SER A 107 -2.06 12.17 -9.82
C SER A 107 -3.58 12.01 -9.95
N ALA A 108 -4.33 13.10 -9.81
CA ALA A 108 -5.79 13.08 -9.92
C ALA A 108 -6.26 12.77 -11.34
N GLU A 109 -5.60 13.32 -12.37
CA GLU A 109 -5.91 13.01 -13.77
C GLU A 109 -5.66 11.54 -14.13
N THR A 110 -4.54 10.97 -13.65
CA THR A 110 -4.21 9.56 -13.85
C THR A 110 -5.25 8.65 -13.21
N ALA A 111 -5.65 8.96 -11.97
CA ALA A 111 -6.71 8.23 -11.26
C ALA A 111 -8.06 8.34 -11.99
N ARG A 112 -8.44 9.52 -12.48
CA ARG A 112 -9.66 9.71 -13.30
C ARG A 112 -9.62 8.92 -14.62
N LYS A 113 -8.46 8.87 -15.28
CA LYS A 113 -8.29 8.04 -16.49
C LYS A 113 -8.52 6.57 -16.19
N GLY A 114 -7.96 6.06 -15.08
CA GLY A 114 -8.21 4.69 -14.61
C GLY A 114 -9.68 4.45 -14.27
N LEU A 115 -10.32 5.38 -13.55
CA LEU A 115 -11.74 5.31 -13.23
C LEU A 115 -12.62 5.22 -14.48
N ARG A 116 -12.39 6.08 -15.47
CA ARG A 116 -13.14 6.04 -16.74
C ARG A 116 -12.97 4.71 -17.46
N ALA A 117 -11.74 4.18 -17.48
CA ALA A 117 -11.45 2.91 -18.15
C ALA A 117 -12.13 1.72 -17.45
N ALA A 118 -12.22 1.73 -16.12
CA ALA A 118 -12.81 0.65 -15.31
C ALA A 118 -14.28 0.88 -14.92
N LEU A 119 -14.91 1.95 -15.42
CA LEU A 119 -16.25 2.34 -15.00
C LEU A 119 -17.30 1.22 -15.22
N PRO A 120 -17.33 0.52 -16.38
CA PRO A 120 -18.29 -0.57 -16.58
C PRO A 120 -18.14 -1.69 -15.55
N GLU A 121 -16.91 -2.12 -15.25
CA GLU A 121 -16.62 -3.17 -14.27
C GLU A 121 -16.96 -2.73 -12.86
N LEU A 122 -16.71 -1.45 -12.52
CA LEU A 122 -17.09 -0.87 -11.23
C LEU A 122 -18.61 -0.76 -11.09
N MET A 123 -19.33 -0.40 -12.15
CA MET A 123 -20.81 -0.40 -12.15
C MET A 123 -21.36 -1.80 -11.90
N ALA A 124 -20.79 -2.82 -12.54
CA ALA A 124 -21.19 -4.20 -12.32
C ALA A 124 -20.85 -4.68 -10.88
N LEU A 125 -19.70 -4.28 -10.34
CA LEU A 125 -19.28 -4.64 -8.98
C LEU A 125 -20.24 -4.08 -7.91
N PHE A 126 -20.76 -2.86 -8.12
CA PHE A 126 -21.68 -2.18 -7.20
C PHE A 126 -23.16 -2.25 -7.61
N ASP A 127 -23.53 -3.18 -8.49
CA ASP A 127 -24.94 -3.37 -8.84
C ASP A 127 -25.73 -3.97 -7.66
N VAL A 128 -25.19 -5.03 -7.06
CA VAL A 128 -25.67 -5.65 -5.81
C VAL A 128 -24.47 -5.84 -4.87
N PRO A 129 -24.00 -4.78 -4.19
CA PRO A 129 -22.81 -4.83 -3.38
C PRO A 129 -23.09 -5.43 -2.00
N LEU A 130 -22.23 -6.34 -1.56
CA LEU A 130 -22.29 -6.96 -0.22
C LEU A 130 -22.14 -5.92 0.89
N LEU A 131 -21.43 -4.83 0.61
CA LEU A 131 -21.34 -3.68 1.52
C LEU A 131 -22.70 -3.01 1.76
N ALA A 132 -23.62 -3.02 0.79
CA ALA A 132 -24.97 -2.51 1.01
C ALA A 132 -25.83 -3.49 1.81
N ASP A 133 -25.66 -4.80 1.59
CA ASP A 133 -26.32 -5.82 2.43
C ASP A 133 -25.87 -5.73 3.90
N ALA A 134 -24.63 -5.32 4.14
CA ALA A 134 -24.11 -5.05 5.48
C ALA A 134 -24.51 -3.67 6.05
N GLY A 135 -25.27 -2.85 5.31
CA GLY A 135 -25.70 -1.52 5.72
C GLY A 135 -24.57 -0.48 5.78
N LEU A 136 -23.41 -0.76 5.18
CA LEU A 136 -22.25 0.13 5.22
C LEU A 136 -22.28 1.21 4.14
N VAL A 137 -22.95 0.96 3.03
CA VAL A 137 -23.09 1.89 1.90
C VAL A 137 -24.45 1.80 1.24
N GLU A 138 -24.83 2.86 0.53
CA GLU A 138 -25.98 2.84 -0.36
C GLU A 138 -25.53 2.62 -1.82
N ALA A 139 -25.93 1.49 -2.42
CA ALA A 139 -25.50 1.11 -3.78
C ALA A 139 -25.78 2.20 -4.83
N ARG A 140 -26.94 2.87 -4.73
CA ARG A 140 -27.31 3.96 -5.65
C ARG A 140 -26.39 5.18 -5.50
N VAL A 141 -26.01 5.53 -4.27
CA VAL A 141 -25.13 6.67 -3.98
C VAL A 141 -23.72 6.40 -4.53
N VAL A 142 -23.18 5.21 -4.28
CA VAL A 142 -21.88 4.79 -4.81
C VAL A 142 -21.87 4.83 -6.33
N ARG A 143 -22.89 4.26 -6.99
CA ARG A 143 -22.98 4.27 -8.45
C ARG A 143 -23.09 5.67 -9.04
N LYS A 144 -23.87 6.55 -8.42
CA LYS A 144 -23.97 7.97 -8.81
C LYS A 144 -22.62 8.69 -8.67
N ALA A 145 -21.93 8.48 -7.55
CA ALA A 145 -20.62 9.10 -7.29
C ALA A 145 -19.55 8.64 -8.29
N LEU A 146 -19.53 7.35 -8.64
CA LEU A 146 -18.62 6.81 -9.64
C LEU A 146 -18.83 7.42 -11.02
N ARG A 147 -20.08 7.59 -11.45
CA ARG A 147 -20.42 8.25 -12.72
C ARG A 147 -20.00 9.71 -12.73
N ALA A 148 -20.39 10.46 -11.70
CA ALA A 148 -20.02 11.87 -11.54
C ALA A 148 -18.49 12.07 -11.57
N ALA A 149 -17.75 11.24 -10.84
CA ALA A 149 -16.28 11.31 -10.81
C ALA A 149 -15.64 10.94 -12.16
N SER A 150 -16.26 10.05 -12.95
CA SER A 150 -15.82 9.74 -14.31
C SER A 150 -16.01 10.90 -15.29
N GLU A 151 -17.04 11.72 -15.04
CA GLU A 151 -17.40 12.92 -15.81
C GLU A 151 -16.59 14.15 -15.39
N GLY A 152 -15.84 14.07 -14.29
CA GLY A 152 -14.89 15.09 -13.86
C GLY A 152 -15.25 15.80 -12.55
N GLU A 153 -16.39 15.45 -11.94
CA GLU A 153 -16.78 16.00 -10.64
C GLU A 153 -15.71 15.70 -9.57
N PRO A 154 -15.42 16.65 -8.67
CA PRO A 154 -14.45 16.45 -7.60
C PRO A 154 -14.96 15.41 -6.60
N LEU A 155 -14.24 14.29 -6.52
CA LEU A 155 -14.49 13.22 -5.55
C LEU A 155 -13.16 12.89 -4.83
N PRO A 156 -13.16 12.63 -3.51
CA PRO A 156 -12.00 12.08 -2.82
C PRO A 156 -11.74 10.64 -3.30
N LEU A 157 -10.94 10.51 -4.36
CA LEU A 157 -10.64 9.22 -5.02
C LEU A 157 -9.86 8.25 -4.11
N ASP A 158 -9.22 8.75 -3.05
CA ASP A 158 -8.44 7.93 -2.12
C ASP A 158 -9.29 6.89 -1.38
N GLY A 159 -10.54 7.23 -1.04
CA GLY A 159 -11.46 6.30 -0.37
C GLY A 159 -12.06 5.23 -1.30
N LEU A 160 -12.03 5.48 -2.62
CA LEU A 160 -12.63 4.57 -3.59
C LEU A 160 -11.87 3.24 -3.68
N ALA A 161 -10.54 3.28 -3.60
CA ALA A 161 -9.71 2.08 -3.64
C ALA A 161 -10.01 1.15 -2.45
N ASP A 162 -10.16 1.72 -1.24
CA ASP A 162 -10.50 0.96 -0.04
C ASP A 162 -11.92 0.36 -0.16
N LEU A 163 -12.88 1.10 -0.71
CA LEU A 163 -14.25 0.61 -0.94
C LEU A 163 -14.27 -0.59 -1.91
N VAL A 164 -13.60 -0.45 -3.06
CA VAL A 164 -13.50 -1.51 -4.09
C VAL A 164 -12.78 -2.73 -3.54
N ALA A 165 -11.66 -2.53 -2.83
CA ALA A 165 -10.89 -3.62 -2.23
C ALA A 165 -11.72 -4.41 -1.20
N THR A 166 -12.51 -3.71 -0.39
CA THR A 166 -13.36 -4.33 0.64
C THR A 166 -14.49 -5.14 0.00
N GLU A 167 -15.16 -4.60 -1.02
CA GLU A 167 -16.20 -5.33 -1.76
C GLU A 167 -15.63 -6.58 -2.45
N LEU A 168 -14.48 -6.47 -3.11
CA LEU A 168 -13.79 -7.62 -3.71
C LEU A 168 -13.37 -8.66 -2.66
N TRP A 169 -12.91 -8.21 -1.49
CA TRP A 169 -12.56 -9.10 -0.38
C TRP A 169 -13.79 -9.85 0.12
N LEU A 170 -14.93 -9.18 0.35
CA LEU A 170 -16.19 -9.81 0.78
C LEU A 170 -16.66 -10.84 -0.25
N ARG A 171 -16.66 -10.50 -1.53
CA ARG A 171 -17.05 -11.42 -2.61
C ARG A 171 -16.13 -12.64 -2.66
N ARG A 172 -14.82 -12.45 -2.48
CA ARG A 172 -13.85 -13.57 -2.40
C ARG A 172 -14.04 -14.40 -1.14
N LEU A 173 -14.35 -13.78 -0.01
CA LEU A 173 -14.60 -14.45 1.25
C LEU A 173 -15.85 -15.35 1.16
N LEU A 174 -16.93 -14.84 0.58
CA LEU A 174 -18.18 -15.62 0.43
C LEU A 174 -18.08 -16.69 -0.65
N SER A 175 -17.40 -16.42 -1.76
CA SER A 175 -17.18 -17.41 -2.82
C SER A 175 -16.25 -18.55 -2.41
N ARG A 176 -15.37 -18.33 -1.42
CA ARG A 176 -14.46 -19.35 -0.88
C ARG A 176 -14.96 -19.84 0.48
N ARG A 177 -15.67 -20.97 0.51
CA ARG A 177 -16.05 -21.71 1.73
C ARG A 177 -14.81 -22.26 2.47
N GLY A 178 -13.94 -21.41 3.03
CA GLY A 178 -12.77 -21.84 3.80
C GLY A 178 -11.71 -20.76 3.98
N THR A 179 -11.35 -20.49 5.23
CA THR A 179 -10.48 -19.43 5.70
C THR A 179 -9.00 -19.82 5.63
N CYS A 180 -8.30 -19.53 4.52
CA CYS A 180 -6.87 -19.26 4.60
C CYS A 180 -6.44 -18.31 3.48
N TRP A 181 -5.92 -17.14 3.88
CA TRP A 181 -5.40 -16.10 2.99
C TRP A 181 -4.15 -16.57 2.18
N THR A 182 -3.55 -17.68 2.58
CA THR A 182 -2.57 -18.44 1.79
C THR A 182 -3.30 -19.55 1.04
N GLY A 183 -3.63 -19.33 -0.23
CA GLY A 183 -4.58 -20.14 -0.97
C GLY A 183 -4.33 -21.65 -1.00
N THR A 184 -5.41 -22.41 -1.18
CA THR A 184 -5.41 -23.87 -1.41
C THR A 184 -4.93 -24.29 -2.81
N ALA A 185 -4.69 -23.32 -3.70
CA ALA A 185 -4.22 -23.53 -5.08
C ALA A 185 -2.77 -23.09 -5.30
N ALA A 186 -1.97 -22.89 -4.25
CA ALA A 186 -0.53 -22.82 -4.45
C ALA A 186 -0.07 -24.19 -5.00
N PRO A 187 0.59 -24.26 -6.18
CA PRO A 187 1.16 -25.51 -6.65
C PRO A 187 2.02 -26.07 -5.52
N ARG A 188 1.86 -27.38 -5.22
CA ARG A 188 2.66 -28.08 -4.20
C ARG A 188 4.12 -27.96 -4.60
N THR A 189 4.77 -26.88 -4.19
CA THR A 189 6.21 -26.73 -4.27
C THR A 189 6.73 -27.71 -3.24
N ARG A 190 7.13 -28.90 -3.68
CA ARG A 190 7.93 -29.79 -2.84
C ARG A 190 9.10 -28.94 -2.38
N ALA A 191 9.22 -28.77 -1.06
CA ALA A 191 10.43 -28.22 -0.48
C ALA A 191 11.59 -29.00 -1.11
N VAL A 192 12.56 -28.25 -1.64
CA VAL A 192 13.78 -28.80 -2.22
C VAL A 192 14.28 -29.90 -1.28
N ALA A 193 14.46 -31.11 -1.80
CA ALA A 193 14.82 -32.29 -1.00
C ALA A 193 16.18 -32.15 -0.31
N THR A 194 16.97 -31.15 -0.71
CA THR A 194 18.22 -30.77 -0.05
C THR A 194 17.93 -29.65 0.93
N GLY A 195 18.00 -29.98 2.22
CA GLY A 195 17.79 -29.04 3.33
C GLY A 195 18.66 -27.79 3.22
N VAL A 196 18.22 -26.73 3.89
CA VAL A 196 18.99 -25.49 4.02
C VAL A 196 20.34 -25.80 4.66
N PRO A 197 21.49 -25.55 3.99
CA PRO A 197 22.78 -25.75 4.62
C PRO A 197 22.93 -24.78 5.81
N PRO A 198 23.45 -25.25 6.95
CA PRO A 198 23.59 -24.41 8.14
C PRO A 198 24.52 -23.23 7.84
N ARG A 199 24.08 -22.04 8.26
CA ARG A 199 24.89 -20.82 8.17
C ARG A 199 26.09 -20.96 9.13
N PRO A 200 27.33 -20.72 8.69
CA PRO A 200 28.47 -20.75 9.60
C PRO A 200 28.31 -19.62 10.64
N SER A 201 28.52 -19.98 11.90
CA SER A 201 28.60 -19.01 12.99
C SER A 201 29.85 -18.13 12.80
N LEU A 202 29.65 -16.82 12.80
CA LEU A 202 30.75 -15.87 12.89
C LEU A 202 31.41 -16.06 14.27
N ARG A 203 32.62 -16.61 14.27
CA ARG A 203 33.49 -16.58 15.46
C ARG A 203 34.02 -15.16 15.62
N SER A 204 34.02 -14.68 16.86
CA SER A 204 34.68 -13.46 17.33
C SER A 204 36.17 -13.50 17.08
#